data_AF-A0A3Q8VI01-F1
#
_entry.id   AF-A0A3Q8VI01-F1
#
_cell.length_a   1.000
_cell.length_b   1.000
_cell.length_c   1.000
_cell.angle_alpha   90.00
_cell.angle_beta   90.00
_cell.angle_gamma   90.00
#
_symmetry.space_group_name_H-M   'P 1'
#
loop_
_entity.id
_entity.type
_entity.pdbx_description
1 polymer ?
#
loop_
_entity_poly.entity_id
_entity_poly.type
_entity_poly.pdbx_seq_one_letter_code
_entity_poly.pdbx_strand_id
1 'polypeptide(L)'
;QDYEGELRVYVVDDGSANRDVVGPVHKIYANDARFSIILLARNVGKRKAQIAAIRGSSGDLVLNVDSDTILAADVVTKLAAKMRDPDIGAAM
;
A
#
# COMPACT_ATOMS: atom_id res chain seq x y z
N GLN A 1 6.94 0.06 11.18
CA GLN A 1 8.07 0.17 10.25
C GLN A 1 8.99 1.20 10.84
N ASP A 2 10.26 0.88 11.00
CA ASP A 2 11.27 1.73 11.65
C ASP A 2 11.97 2.60 10.59
N TYR A 3 11.20 3.02 9.59
CA TYR A 3 11.65 3.85 8.50
C TYR A 3 11.50 5.32 8.89
N GLU A 4 12.59 6.07 8.83
CA GLU A 4 12.60 7.48 9.25
C GLU A 4 11.91 8.42 8.25
N GLY A 5 11.77 7.99 6.99
CA GLY A 5 11.09 8.76 5.96
C GLY A 5 9.56 8.69 6.04
N GLU A 6 8.90 9.47 5.19
CA GLU A 6 7.44 9.49 5.14
C GLU A 6 6.88 8.21 4.51
N LEU A 7 5.83 7.64 5.14
CA LEU A 7 5.07 6.53 4.61
C LEU A 7 3.63 6.95 4.36
N ARG A 8 3.17 6.75 3.13
CA ARG A 8 1.77 6.88 2.73
C ARG A 8 1.24 5.51 2.31
N VAL A 9 0.17 5.07 2.95
CA VAL A 9 -0.39 3.72 2.78
C VAL A 9 -1.69 3.82 1.99
N TYR A 10 -1.75 3.11 0.87
CA TYR A 10 -2.96 3.00 0.05
C TYR A 10 -3.54 1.60 0.19
N VAL A 11 -4.71 1.50 0.79
CA VAL A 11 -5.44 0.23 0.90
C VAL A 11 -6.53 0.23 -0.16
N VAL A 12 -6.43 -0.69 -1.13
CA VAL A 12 -7.39 -0.79 -2.22
C VAL A 12 -8.28 -2.00 -2.01
N ASP A 13 -9.57 -1.75 -1.74
CA ASP A 13 -10.59 -2.78 -1.77
C ASP A 13 -11.07 -2.95 -3.23
N ASP A 14 -10.60 -4.02 -3.87
CA ASP A 14 -10.91 -4.40 -5.25
C ASP A 14 -12.29 -5.09 -5.38
N GLY A 15 -13.33 -4.46 -4.84
CA GLY A 15 -14.70 -4.99 -4.93
C GLY A 15 -14.92 -6.28 -4.13
N SER A 16 -14.38 -6.35 -2.91
CA SER A 16 -14.53 -7.52 -2.02
C SER A 16 -15.98 -7.85 -1.73
N ALA A 17 -16.32 -9.14 -1.79
CA ALA A 17 -17.67 -9.62 -1.52
C ALA A 17 -18.10 -9.46 -0.05
N ASN A 18 -17.12 -9.43 0.87
CA ASN A 18 -17.29 -9.25 2.31
C ASN A 18 -16.94 -7.83 2.79
N ARG A 19 -17.16 -6.81 1.94
CA ARG A 19 -16.81 -5.42 2.25
C ARG A 19 -17.43 -4.90 3.54
N ASP A 20 -18.62 -5.37 3.87
CA ASP A 20 -19.32 -5.08 5.13
C ASP A 20 -18.55 -5.57 6.36
N VAL A 21 -17.85 -6.70 6.27
CA VAL A 21 -17.03 -7.26 7.35
C VAL A 21 -15.79 -6.42 7.62
N VAL A 22 -15.16 -5.89 6.57
CA VAL A 22 -13.93 -5.07 6.69
C VAL A 22 -14.21 -3.56 6.83
N GLY A 23 -15.45 -3.14 6.58
CA GLY A 23 -15.89 -1.75 6.71
C GLY A 23 -15.58 -1.08 8.05
N PRO A 24 -15.71 -1.75 9.21
CA PRO A 24 -15.28 -1.20 10.49
C PRO A 24 -13.78 -0.85 10.53
N VAL A 25 -12.92 -1.68 9.93
CA VAL A 25 -11.47 -1.42 9.85
C VAL A 25 -11.21 -0.19 8.99
N HIS A 26 -11.87 -0.07 7.84
CA HIS A 26 -11.76 1.13 7.01
C HIS A 26 -12.14 2.40 7.78
N LYS A 27 -13.20 2.36 8.60
CA LYS A 27 -13.64 3.49 9.43
C LYS A 27 -12.62 3.86 10.51
N ILE A 28 -11.96 2.88 11.13
CA ILE A 28 -10.93 3.13 12.14
C ILE A 28 -9.78 3.95 11.54
N TYR A 29 -9.36 3.64 10.31
CA TYR A 29 -8.25 4.31 9.64
C TYR A 29 -8.66 5.51 8.77
N ALA A 30 -9.96 5.79 8.59
CA ALA A 30 -10.44 6.84 7.71
C ALA A 30 -9.95 8.26 8.07
N ASN A 31 -9.62 8.49 9.34
CA ASN A 31 -9.13 9.78 9.84
C ASN A 31 -7.60 9.82 10.03
N ASP A 32 -6.89 8.71 9.79
CA ASP A 32 -5.43 8.70 9.84
C ASP A 32 -4.88 9.22 8.50
N ALA A 33 -4.25 10.40 8.53
CA ALA A 33 -3.74 11.07 7.34
C ALA A 33 -2.68 10.26 6.57
N ARG A 34 -2.10 9.21 7.18
CA ARG A 34 -1.17 8.30 6.52
C ARG A 34 -1.87 7.27 5.63
N PHE A 35 -3.17 7.06 5.82
CA PHE A 35 -3.94 6.04 5.11
C PHE A 35 -4.92 6.66 4.11
N SER A 36 -4.91 6.09 2.90
CA SER A 36 -5.89 6.36 1.86
C SER A 36 -6.62 5.05 1.54
N ILE A 37 -7.91 4.99 1.87
CA ILE A 37 -8.75 3.82 1.57
C ILE A 37 -9.46 4.06 0.23
N ILE A 38 -9.20 3.20 -0.76
CA ILE A 38 -9.80 3.27 -2.10
C ILE A 38 -10.76 2.10 -2.25
N LEU A 39 -12.05 2.41 -2.42
CA LEU A 39 -13.09 1.40 -2.62
C LEU A 39 -13.49 1.34 -4.09
N LEU A 40 -13.13 0.26 -4.78
CA LEU A 40 -13.54 0.06 -6.17
C LEU A 40 -14.97 -0.47 -6.24
N ALA A 41 -15.73 -0.04 -7.25
CA ALA A 41 -17.14 -0.39 -7.39
C ALA A 41 -17.37 -1.90 -7.67
N ARG A 42 -16.39 -2.55 -8.28
CA ARG A 42 -16.39 -3.98 -8.62
C ARG A 42 -14.96 -4.50 -8.67
N ASN A 43 -14.83 -5.82 -8.60
CA ASN A 43 -13.54 -6.48 -8.81
C ASN A 43 -13.03 -6.23 -10.25
N VAL A 44 -11.87 -5.59 -10.35
CA VAL A 44 -11.17 -5.32 -11.61
C VAL A 44 -9.84 -6.07 -11.72
N GLY A 45 -9.42 -6.73 -10.65
CA GLY A 45 -8.21 -7.54 -10.53
C GLY A 45 -7.02 -6.75 -9.96
N LYS A 46 -6.14 -7.47 -9.24
CA LYS A 46 -4.97 -6.96 -8.49
C LYS A 46 -4.18 -5.87 -9.22
N ARG A 47 -3.82 -6.10 -10.49
CA ARG A 47 -3.03 -5.13 -11.27
C ARG A 47 -3.75 -3.79 -11.47
N LYS A 48 -5.06 -3.82 -11.75
CA LYS A 48 -5.85 -2.60 -11.95
C LYS A 48 -6.10 -1.88 -10.61
N ALA A 49 -6.27 -2.64 -9.53
CA ALA A 49 -6.36 -2.10 -8.19
C ALA A 49 -5.08 -1.37 -7.77
N GLN A 50 -3.91 -1.99 -7.99
CA GLN A 50 -2.60 -1.36 -7.75
C GLN A 50 -2.42 -0.08 -8.59
N ILE A 51 -2.79 -0.11 -9.88
CA ILE A 51 -2.74 1.08 -10.75
C ILE A 51 -3.61 2.22 -10.19
N ALA A 52 -4.78 1.92 -9.60
CA ALA A 52 -5.64 2.93 -9.01
C ALA A 52 -4.96 3.65 -7.84
N ALA A 53 -4.24 2.93 -6.98
CA ALA A 53 -3.43 3.52 -5.91
C ALA A 53 -2.25 4.31 -6.47
N ILE A 54 -1.45 3.71 -7.35
CA ILE A 54 -0.22 4.33 -7.87
C ILE A 54 -0.52 5.67 -8.56
N ARG A 55 -1.57 5.74 -9.38
CA ARG A 55 -1.97 6.98 -10.08
C ARG A 55 -2.40 8.11 -9.15
N GLY A 56 -2.89 7.78 -7.96
CA GLY A 56 -3.29 8.76 -6.94
C GLY A 56 -2.19 9.04 -5.91
N SER A 57 -1.04 8.37 -6.02
CA SER A 57 0.05 8.47 -5.06
C SER A 57 1.17 9.40 -5.53
N SER A 58 1.97 9.84 -4.57
CA SER A 58 3.18 10.64 -4.81
C SER A 58 4.27 10.12 -3.89
N GLY A 59 5.37 9.63 -4.46
CA GLY A 59 6.53 9.13 -3.75
C GLY A 59 7.55 8.55 -4.71
N ASP A 60 8.82 8.51 -4.29
CA ASP A 60 9.92 8.06 -5.14
C ASP A 60 9.95 6.53 -5.31
N LEU A 61 9.41 5.80 -4.33
CA LEU A 61 9.37 4.35 -4.28
C LEU A 61 7.95 3.84 -4.04
N VAL A 62 7.61 2.73 -4.67
CA VAL A 62 6.35 2.00 -4.43
C VAL A 62 6.66 0.62 -3.88
N LEU A 63 6.19 0.34 -2.67
CA LEU A 63 6.21 -0.99 -2.08
C LEU A 63 4.82 -1.61 -2.18
N ASN A 64 4.70 -2.68 -2.96
CA ASN A 64 3.48 -3.48 -3.01
C ASN A 64 3.50 -4.53 -1.89
N VAL A 65 2.41 -4.65 -1.16
CA VAL A 65 2.24 -5.61 -0.05
C VAL A 65 0.88 -6.28 -0.19
N ASP A 66 0.84 -7.60 0.00
CA ASP A 66 -0.42 -8.34 -0.01
C ASP A 66 -1.12 -8.19 1.34
N SER A 67 -2.45 -8.25 1.34
CA SER A 67 -3.30 -7.98 2.52
C SER A 67 -3.10 -8.96 3.68
N ASP A 68 -2.46 -10.09 3.43
CA ASP A 68 -2.15 -11.16 4.38
C ASP A 68 -0.66 -11.24 4.75
N THR A 69 0.13 -10.23 4.37
CA THR A 69 1.57 -10.18 4.66
C THR A 69 1.88 -9.39 5.92
N ILE A 70 2.65 -9.99 6.83
CA ILE A 70 3.27 -9.29 7.96
C ILE A 70 4.71 -8.95 7.60
N LEU A 71 5.08 -7.67 7.68
CA LEU A 71 6.43 -7.21 7.42
C LEU A 71 7.23 -7.12 8.71
N ALA A 72 8.49 -7.56 8.69
CA ALA A 72 9.43 -7.22 9.75
C ALA A 72 9.60 -5.69 9.84
N ALA A 73 9.93 -5.19 11.04
CA ALA A 73 9.89 -3.76 11.33
C ALA A 73 10.83 -2.93 10.44
N ASP A 74 11.91 -3.53 9.93
CA ASP A 74 12.98 -2.87 9.18
C ASP A 74 12.94 -3.12 7.66
N VAL A 75 11.90 -3.78 7.14
CA VAL A 75 11.82 -4.16 5.72
C VAL A 75 11.87 -2.93 4.81
N VAL A 76 11.09 -1.88 5.10
CA VAL A 76 11.09 -0.68 4.25
C VAL A 76 12.47 -0.02 4.23
N THR A 77 13.12 0.09 5.39
CA THR A 77 14.48 0.63 5.50
C THR A 77 15.48 -0.16 4.66
N LYS A 78 15.42 -1.50 4.71
CA LYS A 78 16.30 -2.37 3.93
C LYS A 78 16.05 -2.25 2.42
N LEU A 79 14.79 -2.24 1.99
CA LEU A 79 14.44 -2.12 0.57
C LEU A 79 14.81 -0.74 0.01
N ALA A 80 14.45 0.34 0.73
CA ALA A 80 14.81 1.70 0.34
C ALA A 80 16.33 1.89 0.26
N ALA A 81 17.09 1.30 1.21
CA ALA A 81 18.55 1.38 1.18
C ALA A 81 19.16 0.73 -0.08
N LYS A 82 18.57 -0.37 -0.56
CA LYS A 82 19.00 -1.06 -1.80
C LYS A 82 18.62 -0.25 -3.05
N MET A 83 17.45 0.37 -3.07
CA MET A 83 16.99 1.21 -4.17
C MET A 83 17.76 2.54 -4.32
N ARG A 84 18.74 2.84 -3.44
CA ARG A 84 19.65 3.99 -3.62
C ARG A 84 20.66 3.81 -4.76
N ASP A 85 20.89 2.57 -5.16
CA ASP A 85 21.70 2.28 -6.35
C ASP A 85 20.86 2.58 -7.61
N PRO A 86 21.27 3.54 -8.45
CA PRO A 86 20.49 3.93 -9.64
C PRO A 86 20.36 2.81 -10.69
N ASP A 87 21.19 1.76 -10.61
CA ASP A 87 21.10 0.60 -11.52
C ASP A 87 20.05 -0.42 -11.05
N ILE A 88 19.48 -0.27 -9.85
CA ILE A 88 18.47 -1.18 -9.29
C ILE A 88 17.06 -0.65 -9.57
N GLY A 89 16.33 -1.35 -10.44
CA GLY A 89 14.92 -1.04 -10.75
C GLY A 89 13.89 -1.66 -9.81
N ALA A 90 14.27 -2.69 -9.02
CA ALA A 90 13.39 -3.33 -8.05
C ALA A 90 14.17 -4.14 -6.99
N ALA A 91 13.61 -4.25 -5.78
CA ALA A 91 14.10 -5.08 -4.70
C ALA A 91 12.95 -5.91 -4.11
N MET A 92 13.28 -7.12 -3.63
CA MET A 92 12.36 -8.06 -2.99
C MET A 92 13.00 -8.59 -1.71
#